data_AF-Q5JGJ9-F1
#
_entry.id   AF-Q5JGJ9-F1
#
_cell.length_a   1.000
_cell.length_b   1.000
_cell.length_c   1.000
_cell.angle_alpha   90.00
_cell.angle_beta   90.00
_cell.angle_gamma   90.00
#
_symmetry.space_group_name_H-M   'P 1'
#
loop_
_entity.id
_entity.type
_entity.pdbx_description
1 polymer ?
#
loop_
_entity_poly.entity_id
_entity_poly.type
_entity_poly.pdbx_seq_one_letter_code
_entity_poly.pdbx_strand_id
1 'polypeptide(L)'
;MRLLNFQHESASIEDCTSTVVELSNKALQSTHGFISSAKISLSFGAFMNLGVTVLIDDEKDMLKGIIAEHSTGKNRADALNKALEILNSKLPKNAEVVDFEVGTYVTPVTRRAYGVAVAVYNAPTEQKPFEEFTMEERRRLIARVLKEFNYNPKVLNISELARMFGVSRDSIYYDIQQILKEK
;
A
#
# COMPACT_ATOMS: atom_id res chain seq x y z
N MET A 1 1.57 13.00 -6.89
CA MET A 1 0.84 12.02 -7.72
C MET A 1 1.76 11.28 -8.68
N ARG A 2 1.76 9.94 -8.63
CA ARG A 2 2.59 9.08 -9.50
C ARG A 2 1.91 7.75 -9.80
N LEU A 3 2.13 7.19 -10.99
CA LEU A 3 1.61 5.88 -11.38
C LEU A 3 2.66 4.79 -11.16
N LEU A 4 2.24 3.65 -10.62
CA LEU A 4 3.04 2.43 -10.52
C LEU A 4 2.27 1.27 -11.15
N ASN A 5 2.97 0.38 -11.85
CA ASN A 5 2.39 -0.81 -12.47
C ASN A 5 3.12 -2.06 -11.97
N PHE A 6 2.34 -3.05 -11.53
CA PHE A 6 2.82 -4.36 -11.10
C PHE A 6 2.14 -5.40 -11.96
N GLN A 7 2.90 -6.17 -12.72
CA GLN A 7 2.34 -7.16 -13.63
C GLN A 7 3.19 -8.42 -13.66
N HIS A 8 2.52 -9.56 -13.76
CA HIS A 8 3.16 -10.83 -14.03
C HIS A 8 2.26 -11.74 -14.86
N GLU A 9 2.89 -12.62 -15.62
CA GLU A 9 2.24 -13.67 -16.40
C GLU A 9 2.89 -15.00 -16.08
N SER A 10 2.09 -16.01 -15.74
CA SER A 10 2.61 -17.35 -15.44
C SER A 10 1.60 -18.44 -15.75
N ALA A 11 2.10 -19.65 -16.01
CA ALA A 11 1.27 -20.85 -16.14
C ALA A 11 0.74 -21.33 -14.77
N SER A 12 1.42 -20.96 -13.69
CA SER A 12 1.02 -21.26 -12.32
C SER A 12 0.30 -20.06 -11.71
N ILE A 13 -0.92 -20.30 -11.21
CA ILE A 13 -1.72 -19.27 -10.53
C ILE A 13 -0.99 -18.78 -9.28
N GLU A 14 -0.37 -19.69 -8.54
CA GLU A 14 0.39 -19.37 -7.33
C GLU A 14 1.52 -18.40 -7.63
N ASP A 15 2.37 -18.76 -8.61
CA ASP A 15 3.50 -17.96 -9.06
C ASP A 15 3.07 -16.59 -9.60
N CYS A 16 1.95 -16.53 -10.33
CA CYS A 16 1.38 -15.28 -10.80
C CYS A 16 0.96 -14.37 -9.64
N THR A 17 0.25 -14.91 -8.65
CA THR A 17 -0.22 -14.14 -7.49
C THR A 17 0.91 -13.70 -6.56
N SER A 18 1.84 -14.60 -6.21
CA SER A 18 2.93 -14.31 -5.29
C SER A 18 3.88 -13.25 -5.86
N THR A 19 4.25 -13.37 -7.13
CA THR A 19 5.18 -12.43 -7.78
C THR A 19 4.63 -11.01 -7.81
N VAL A 20 3.34 -10.81 -8.11
CA VAL A 20 2.71 -9.47 -8.08
C VAL A 20 2.69 -8.90 -6.67
N VAL A 21 2.41 -9.72 -5.66
CA VAL A 21 2.43 -9.31 -4.24
C VAL A 21 3.85 -8.94 -3.81
N GLU A 22 4.87 -9.71 -4.18
CA GLU A 22 6.26 -9.42 -3.84
C GLU A 22 6.76 -8.12 -4.48
N LEU A 23 6.53 -7.96 -5.79
CA LEU A 23 6.90 -6.75 -6.53
C LEU A 23 6.23 -5.51 -5.95
N SER A 24 4.93 -5.60 -5.68
CA SER A 24 4.15 -4.50 -5.14
C SER A 24 4.54 -4.16 -3.71
N ASN A 25 4.74 -5.14 -2.82
CA ASN A 25 5.17 -4.90 -1.45
C ASN A 25 6.52 -4.16 -1.39
N LYS A 26 7.51 -4.61 -2.16
CA LYS A 26 8.83 -3.98 -2.19
C LYS A 26 8.76 -2.51 -2.64
N ALA A 27 7.94 -2.22 -3.64
CA ALA A 27 7.77 -0.87 -4.15
C ALA A 27 6.91 0.00 -3.22
N LEU A 28 5.75 -0.50 -2.77
CA LEU A 28 4.77 0.27 -2.01
C LEU A 28 5.22 0.57 -0.57
N GLN A 29 5.99 -0.31 0.06
CA GLN A 29 6.54 -0.06 1.40
C GLN A 29 7.53 1.11 1.44
N SER A 30 8.32 1.28 0.37
CA SER A 30 9.28 2.39 0.23
C SER A 30 8.65 3.65 -0.36
N THR A 31 7.37 3.58 -0.74
CA THR A 31 6.62 4.67 -1.36
C THR A 31 5.87 5.46 -0.31
N HIS A 32 6.10 6.77 -0.21
CA HIS A 32 5.21 7.63 0.55
C HIS A 32 3.87 7.82 -0.16
N GLY A 33 2.80 8.02 0.60
CA GLY A 33 1.50 8.41 0.07
C GLY A 33 0.40 7.40 0.36
N PHE A 34 -0.72 7.53 -0.33
CA PHE A 34 -1.82 6.56 -0.33
C PHE A 34 -2.24 6.26 -1.76
N ILE A 35 -2.89 5.12 -1.98
CA ILE A 35 -3.44 4.74 -3.28
C ILE A 35 -4.76 5.48 -3.47
N SER A 36 -4.77 6.51 -4.31
CA SER A 36 -5.95 7.32 -4.61
C SER A 36 -6.91 6.65 -5.60
N SER A 37 -6.37 5.84 -6.51
CA SER A 37 -7.14 5.00 -7.42
C SER A 37 -6.29 3.81 -7.88
N ALA A 38 -6.96 2.76 -8.33
CA ALA A 38 -6.31 1.59 -8.90
C ALA A 38 -7.09 1.08 -10.11
N LYS A 39 -6.41 0.25 -10.90
CA LYS A 39 -7.00 -0.52 -11.98
C LYS A 39 -6.40 -1.91 -11.97
N ILE A 40 -7.22 -2.91 -11.75
CA ILE A 40 -6.84 -4.31 -11.79
C ILE A 40 -7.20 -4.90 -13.16
N SER A 41 -6.31 -5.74 -13.70
CA SER A 41 -6.52 -6.51 -14.92
C SER A 41 -6.19 -7.96 -14.61
N LEU A 42 -7.22 -8.81 -14.64
CA LEU A 42 -7.11 -10.25 -14.38
C LEU A 42 -7.63 -11.01 -15.58
N SER A 43 -6.81 -11.88 -16.17
CA SER A 43 -7.24 -12.72 -17.28
C SER A 43 -6.67 -14.14 -17.19
N PHE A 44 -7.43 -15.07 -17.76
CA PHE A 44 -7.11 -16.48 -17.80
C PHE A 44 -7.12 -16.97 -19.25
N GLY A 45 -5.96 -17.36 -19.75
CA GLY A 45 -5.78 -17.99 -21.06
C GLY A 45 -4.94 -19.25 -20.95
N ALA A 46 -4.01 -19.44 -21.89
CA ALA A 46 -2.95 -20.45 -21.75
C ALA A 46 -2.06 -20.17 -20.53
N PHE A 47 -1.91 -18.88 -20.21
CA PHE A 47 -1.27 -18.37 -19.00
C PHE A 47 -2.27 -17.49 -18.24
N MET A 48 -2.05 -17.35 -16.94
CA MET A 48 -2.73 -16.33 -16.14
C MET A 48 -1.92 -15.04 -16.24
N ASN A 49 -2.62 -13.92 -16.43
CA ASN A 49 -2.03 -12.59 -16.39
C ASN A 49 -2.72 -11.77 -15.30
N LEU A 50 -1.93 -11.22 -14.39
CA LEU A 50 -2.37 -10.29 -13.37
C LEU A 50 -1.57 -8.99 -13.49
N GLY A 51 -2.28 -7.90 -13.76
CA GLY A 51 -1.76 -6.53 -13.75
C GLY A 51 -2.51 -5.67 -12.75
N VAL A 52 -1.79 -4.87 -11.98
CA VAL A 52 -2.35 -3.88 -11.06
C VAL A 52 -1.61 -2.56 -11.26
N THR A 53 -2.34 -1.56 -11.73
CA THR A 53 -1.84 -0.19 -11.84
C THR A 53 -2.45 0.65 -10.72
N VAL A 54 -1.63 1.42 -10.03
CA VAL A 54 -2.06 2.27 -8.90
C VAL A 54 -1.61 3.71 -9.08
N LEU A 55 -2.46 4.66 -8.70
CA LEU A 55 -2.14 6.08 -8.62
C LEU A 55 -1.87 6.45 -7.16
N ILE A 56 -0.60 6.74 -6.86
CA ILE A 56 -0.18 7.17 -5.53
C ILE A 56 -0.31 8.69 -5.43
N ASP A 57 -0.94 9.15 -4.37
CA ASP A 57 -1.00 10.54 -3.98
C ASP A 57 -0.25 10.79 -2.66
N ASP A 58 0.47 11.90 -2.59
CA ASP A 58 1.45 12.23 -1.55
C ASP A 58 0.84 13.13 -0.44
N GLU A 59 -0.47 13.42 -0.51
CA GLU A 59 -1.17 14.28 0.47
C GLU A 59 -1.16 13.71 1.88
N LYS A 60 -1.26 12.38 2.04
CA LYS A 60 -1.21 11.67 3.33
C LYS A 60 -0.48 10.35 3.18
N ASP A 61 0.13 9.87 4.26
CA ASP A 61 0.68 8.51 4.26
C ASP A 61 -0.34 7.52 4.80
N MET A 62 -0.42 6.38 4.14
CA MET A 62 -1.18 5.24 4.62
C MET A 62 -0.36 3.97 4.40
N LEU A 63 -0.56 2.98 5.28
CA LEU A 63 -0.18 1.62 4.96
C LEU A 63 -0.98 1.24 3.71
N LYS A 64 -0.31 0.73 2.70
CA LYS A 64 -0.93 0.45 1.41
C LYS A 64 -0.33 -0.82 0.83
N GLY A 65 -1.14 -1.56 0.12
CA GLY A 65 -0.70 -2.85 -0.40
C GLY A 65 -1.64 -3.43 -1.42
N ILE A 66 -1.17 -4.49 -2.04
CA ILE A 66 -1.92 -5.33 -2.96
C ILE A 66 -1.88 -6.73 -2.39
N ILE A 67 -3.05 -7.33 -2.21
CA ILE A 67 -3.22 -8.73 -1.80
C ILE A 67 -3.78 -9.47 -3.01
N ALA A 68 -3.13 -10.57 -3.39
CA ALA A 68 -3.62 -11.47 -4.42
C ALA A 68 -3.57 -12.90 -3.87
N GLU A 69 -4.73 -13.53 -3.75
CA GLU A 69 -4.87 -14.86 -3.18
C GLU A 69 -5.61 -15.77 -4.15
N HIS A 70 -5.29 -17.05 -4.07
CA HIS A 70 -5.97 -18.06 -4.86
C HIS A 70 -6.36 -19.25 -4.00
N SER A 71 -7.35 -20.00 -4.45
CA SER A 71 -7.75 -21.26 -3.83
C SER A 71 -8.30 -22.23 -4.85
N THR A 72 -8.36 -23.51 -4.47
CA THR A 72 -9.00 -24.56 -5.25
C THR A 72 -10.27 -25.01 -4.56
N GLY A 73 -11.27 -25.40 -5.37
CA GLY A 73 -12.57 -25.77 -4.85
C GLY A 73 -13.26 -26.87 -5.66
N LYS A 74 -14.35 -27.39 -5.09
CA LYS A 74 -15.21 -28.39 -5.75
C LYS A 74 -15.89 -27.84 -6.99
N ASN A 75 -16.16 -26.54 -6.99
CA ASN A 75 -16.72 -25.78 -8.11
C ASN A 75 -16.18 -24.34 -8.08
N ARG A 76 -16.54 -23.54 -9.09
CA ARG A 76 -16.07 -22.14 -9.22
C ARG A 76 -16.42 -21.28 -8.00
N ALA A 77 -17.65 -21.41 -7.49
CA ALA A 77 -18.11 -20.61 -6.35
C ALA A 77 -17.39 -21.00 -5.05
N ASP A 78 -17.21 -22.29 -4.79
CA ASP A 78 -16.44 -22.80 -3.65
C ASP A 78 -14.99 -22.32 -3.69
N ALA A 79 -14.35 -22.41 -4.87
CA ALA A 79 -12.97 -21.96 -5.04
C ALA A 79 -12.82 -20.44 -4.81
N LEU A 80 -13.76 -19.64 -5.33
CA LEU A 80 -13.75 -18.20 -5.15
C LEU A 80 -14.02 -17.78 -3.71
N ASN A 81 -15.00 -18.39 -3.03
CA ASN A 81 -15.31 -18.08 -1.63
C ASN A 81 -14.12 -18.35 -0.73
N LYS A 82 -13.41 -19.48 -0.93
CA LYS A 82 -12.19 -19.78 -0.19
C LYS A 82 -11.07 -18.77 -0.45
N ALA A 83 -10.91 -18.32 -1.71
CA ALA A 83 -9.92 -17.30 -2.03
C ALA A 83 -10.25 -15.97 -1.32
N LEU A 84 -11.53 -15.59 -1.29
CA LEU A 84 -12.00 -14.40 -0.57
C LEU A 84 -11.85 -14.54 0.95
N GLU A 85 -12.10 -15.70 1.53
CA GLU A 85 -11.84 -15.97 2.96
C GLU A 85 -10.37 -15.75 3.32
N ILE A 86 -9.45 -16.28 2.51
CA ILE A 86 -8.01 -16.09 2.70
C ILE A 86 -7.66 -14.61 2.57
N LEU A 87 -8.14 -13.93 1.53
CA LEU A 87 -7.89 -12.50 1.30
C LEU A 87 -8.38 -11.64 2.47
N ASN A 88 -9.62 -11.87 2.92
CA ASN A 88 -10.22 -11.14 4.04
C ASN A 88 -9.44 -11.36 5.35
N SER A 89 -8.88 -12.55 5.56
CA SER A 89 -8.04 -12.84 6.73
C SER A 89 -6.71 -12.06 6.74
N LYS A 90 -6.25 -11.61 5.56
CA LYS A 90 -4.99 -10.89 5.36
C LYS A 90 -5.16 -9.37 5.29
N LEU A 91 -6.39 -8.87 5.14
CA LEU A 91 -6.65 -7.43 5.15
C LEU A 91 -6.35 -6.84 6.54
N PRO A 92 -5.58 -5.74 6.63
CA PRO A 92 -5.37 -5.06 7.91
C PRO A 92 -6.68 -4.57 8.53
N LYS A 93 -6.69 -4.41 9.85
CA LYS A 93 -7.83 -3.79 10.55
C LYS A 93 -8.04 -2.37 10.02
N ASN A 94 -9.31 -2.01 9.78
CA ASN A 94 -9.71 -0.72 9.22
C ASN A 94 -9.12 -0.42 7.84
N ALA A 95 -8.76 -1.46 7.06
CA ALA A 95 -8.40 -1.29 5.67
C ALA A 95 -9.59 -0.76 4.85
N GLU A 96 -9.30 0.23 4.02
CA GLU A 96 -10.16 0.74 2.96
C GLU A 96 -9.74 0.06 1.65
N VAL A 97 -10.65 -0.71 1.05
CA VAL A 97 -10.43 -1.33 -0.26
C VAL A 97 -10.66 -0.28 -1.35
N VAL A 98 -9.62 0.00 -2.12
CA VAL A 98 -9.63 0.98 -3.21
C VAL A 98 -10.20 0.37 -4.49
N ASP A 99 -9.79 -0.86 -4.80
CA ASP A 99 -10.27 -1.63 -5.95
C ASP A 99 -10.13 -3.12 -5.64
N PHE A 100 -10.95 -3.94 -6.27
CA PHE A 100 -10.88 -5.39 -6.15
C PHE A 100 -11.33 -6.07 -7.44
N GLU A 101 -10.78 -7.24 -7.71
CA GLU A 101 -11.14 -8.05 -8.87
C GLU A 101 -11.15 -9.52 -8.48
N VAL A 102 -12.07 -10.28 -9.08
CA VAL A 102 -12.22 -11.71 -8.80
C VAL A 102 -12.32 -12.50 -10.08
N GLY A 103 -11.65 -13.63 -10.10
CA GLY A 103 -11.55 -14.49 -11.27
C GLY A 103 -11.75 -15.94 -10.91
N THR A 104 -12.27 -16.71 -11.85
CA THR A 104 -12.27 -18.17 -11.72
C THR A 104 -11.73 -18.82 -12.99
N TYR A 105 -10.97 -19.88 -12.80
CA TYR A 105 -10.41 -20.67 -13.89
C TYR A 105 -10.66 -22.14 -13.64
N VAL A 106 -11.07 -22.86 -14.67
CA VAL A 106 -11.20 -24.32 -14.62
C VAL A 106 -10.18 -24.90 -15.58
N THR A 107 -9.23 -25.62 -15.03
CA THR A 107 -8.21 -26.32 -15.82
C THR A 107 -8.87 -27.28 -16.81
N PRO A 108 -8.53 -27.24 -18.12
CA PRO A 108 -9.15 -28.08 -19.13
C PRO A 108 -8.97 -29.58 -18.88
N VAL A 109 -7.79 -29.98 -18.40
CA VAL A 109 -7.40 -31.39 -18.23
C VAL A 109 -7.90 -31.96 -16.91
N THR A 110 -7.57 -31.33 -15.78
CA THR A 110 -7.89 -31.87 -14.45
C THR A 110 -9.27 -31.45 -13.95
N ARG A 111 -9.97 -30.55 -14.67
CA ARG A 111 -11.28 -29.97 -14.29
C ARG A 111 -11.28 -29.34 -12.91
N ARG A 112 -10.12 -29.03 -12.35
CA ARG A 112 -9.97 -28.38 -11.05
C ARG A 112 -10.37 -26.91 -11.19
N ALA A 113 -11.28 -26.48 -10.33
CA ALA A 113 -11.71 -25.10 -10.23
C ALA A 113 -10.78 -24.31 -9.32
N TYR A 114 -10.31 -23.19 -9.83
CA TYR A 114 -9.52 -22.19 -9.13
C TYR A 114 -10.33 -20.91 -9.00
N GLY A 115 -10.24 -20.27 -7.84
CA GLY A 115 -10.67 -18.91 -7.60
C GLY A 115 -9.46 -18.04 -7.31
N VAL A 116 -9.45 -16.83 -7.84
CA VAL A 116 -8.44 -15.81 -7.58
C VAL A 116 -9.16 -14.56 -7.12
N ALA A 117 -8.69 -13.97 -6.04
CA ALA A 117 -9.19 -12.71 -5.52
C ALA A 117 -8.02 -11.74 -5.34
N VAL A 118 -8.20 -10.51 -5.81
CA VAL A 118 -7.20 -9.45 -5.73
C VAL A 118 -7.85 -8.23 -5.10
N ALA A 119 -7.16 -7.61 -4.15
CA ALA A 119 -7.60 -6.37 -3.52
C ALA A 119 -6.45 -5.40 -3.40
N VAL A 120 -6.73 -4.14 -3.72
CA VAL A 120 -5.85 -3.01 -3.47
C VAL A 120 -6.41 -2.25 -2.27
N TYR A 121 -5.58 -1.98 -1.27
CA TYR A 121 -6.05 -1.36 -0.04
C TYR A 121 -5.15 -0.23 0.43
N ASN A 122 -5.77 0.69 1.16
CA ASN A 122 -5.10 1.56 2.11
C ASN A 122 -5.55 1.16 3.52
N ALA A 123 -4.72 1.39 4.52
CA ALA A 123 -5.06 1.25 5.92
C ALA A 123 -4.42 2.41 6.68
N PRO A 124 -5.05 2.89 7.76
CA PRO A 124 -4.37 3.79 8.67
C PRO A 124 -3.03 3.17 9.05
N THR A 125 -1.93 3.91 8.89
CA THR A 125 -0.69 3.53 9.53
C THR A 125 -1.02 3.42 11.02
N GLU A 126 -0.73 2.28 11.66
CA GLU A 126 -0.79 2.22 13.12
C GLU A 126 -0.04 3.45 13.62
N GLN A 127 -0.70 4.29 14.42
CA GLN A 127 -0.10 5.51 14.92
C GLN A 127 1.03 5.09 15.86
N LYS A 128 2.21 4.87 15.29
CA LYS A 128 3.40 4.72 16.10
C LYS A 128 3.53 5.99 16.93
N PRO A 129 3.91 5.89 18.21
CA PRO A 129 4.18 7.04 19.05
C PRO A 129 5.09 8.03 18.30
N PHE A 130 4.87 9.33 18.47
CA PHE A 130 5.67 10.35 17.78
C PHE A 130 7.17 10.21 18.09
N GLU A 131 7.49 9.63 19.24
CA GLU A 131 8.82 9.28 19.70
C GLU A 131 9.51 8.21 18.83
N GLU A 132 8.75 7.41 18.08
CA GLU A 132 9.25 6.38 17.15
C GLU A 132 9.37 6.87 15.70
N PHE A 133 9.16 8.17 15.46
CA PHE A 133 9.34 8.75 14.14
C PHE A 133 10.82 8.82 13.78
N THR A 134 11.17 8.32 12.60
CA THR A 134 12.48 8.55 12.00
C THR A 134 12.64 10.04 11.68
N MET A 135 13.89 10.45 11.46
CA MET A 135 14.24 11.81 11.08
C MET A 135 13.52 12.27 9.80
N GLU A 136 13.39 11.40 8.79
CA GLU A 136 12.67 11.73 7.55
C GLU A 136 11.17 11.92 7.78
N GLU A 137 10.52 11.03 8.52
CA GLU A 137 9.08 11.12 8.81
C GLU A 137 8.76 12.37 9.63
N ARG A 138 9.60 12.67 10.64
CA ARG A 138 9.48 13.87 11.45
C ARG A 138 9.59 15.13 10.59
N ARG A 139 10.62 15.21 9.73
CA ARG A 139 10.79 16.34 8.79
C ARG A 139 9.60 16.51 7.87
N ARG A 140 9.09 15.41 7.32
CA ARG A 140 7.97 15.46 6.41
C ARG A 140 6.69 15.99 7.10
N LEU A 141 6.44 15.56 8.34
CA LEU A 141 5.31 16.08 9.12
C LEU A 141 5.46 17.59 9.41
N ILE A 142 6.65 18.01 9.86
CA ILE A 142 6.95 19.42 10.10
C ILE A 142 6.81 20.24 8.80
N ALA A 143 7.31 19.73 7.68
CA ALA A 143 7.23 20.40 6.37
C ALA A 143 5.79 20.58 5.90
N ARG A 144 4.91 19.58 6.11
CA ARG A 144 3.49 19.68 5.77
C ARG A 144 2.81 20.79 6.57
N VAL A 145 3.04 20.84 7.88
CA VAL A 145 2.50 21.92 8.73
C VAL A 145 3.06 23.27 8.30
N LEU A 146 4.37 23.37 8.08
CA LEU A 146 5.00 24.62 7.61
C LEU A 146 4.40 25.09 6.28
N LYS A 147 4.12 24.19 5.34
CA LYS A 147 3.53 24.51 4.04
C LYS A 147 2.19 25.25 4.18
N GLU A 148 1.33 24.82 5.10
CA GLU A 148 0.04 25.47 5.39
C GLU A 148 0.20 26.91 5.93
N PHE A 149 1.35 27.20 6.56
CA PHE A 149 1.68 28.52 7.10
C PHE A 149 2.72 29.27 6.25
N ASN A 150 2.74 29.03 4.93
CA ASN A 150 3.68 29.66 3.99
C ASN A 150 5.16 29.50 4.40
N TYR A 151 5.48 28.39 5.06
CA TYR A 151 6.78 28.04 5.61
C TYR A 151 7.33 29.04 6.61
N ASN A 152 6.46 29.67 7.40
CA ASN A 152 6.86 30.51 8.51
C ASN A 152 7.20 29.66 9.75
N PRO A 153 8.48 29.47 10.12
CA PRO A 153 8.85 28.63 11.27
C PRO A 153 8.43 29.22 12.62
N LYS A 154 8.11 30.52 12.68
CA LYS A 154 7.71 31.20 13.94
C LYS A 154 6.35 30.73 14.47
N VAL A 155 5.56 30.04 13.65
CA VAL A 155 4.26 29.49 14.06
C VAL A 155 4.40 28.20 14.87
N LEU A 156 5.59 27.60 14.90
CA LEU A 156 5.85 26.34 15.57
C LEU A 156 6.36 26.54 17.00
N ASN A 157 5.79 25.78 17.94
CA ASN A 157 6.36 25.67 19.28
C ASN A 157 7.45 24.60 19.32
N ILE A 158 8.71 25.02 19.20
CA ILE A 158 9.87 24.13 19.13
C ILE A 158 10.00 23.24 20.39
N SER A 159 9.69 23.78 21.56
CA SER A 159 9.76 23.03 22.82
C SER A 159 8.74 21.89 22.86
N GLU A 160 7.53 22.13 22.37
CA GLU A 160 6.49 21.11 22.34
C GLU A 160 6.75 20.06 21.26
N LEU A 161 7.24 20.46 20.08
CA LEU A 161 7.66 19.52 19.05
C LEU A 161 8.79 18.60 19.54
N ALA A 162 9.80 19.17 20.21
CA ALA A 162 10.89 18.39 20.79
C ALA A 162 10.38 17.34 21.79
N ARG A 163 9.44 17.73 22.67
CA ARG A 163 8.80 16.82 23.63
C ARG A 163 7.99 15.73 22.91
N MET A 164 7.14 16.12 21.96
CA MET A 164 6.25 15.22 21.23
C MET A 164 7.04 14.16 20.46
N PHE A 165 8.13 14.54 19.78
CA PHE A 165 8.95 13.59 19.03
C PHE A 165 10.04 12.91 19.87
N GLY A 166 10.12 13.17 21.18
CA GLY A 166 11.16 12.59 22.05
C GLY A 166 12.60 12.98 21.67
N VAL A 167 12.82 14.13 21.04
CA VAL A 167 14.14 14.60 20.59
C VAL A 167 14.55 15.94 21.21
N SER A 168 15.80 16.36 20.99
CA SER A 168 16.27 17.66 21.47
C SER A 168 15.69 18.81 20.62
N ARG A 169 15.64 20.01 21.19
CA ARG A 169 15.24 21.23 20.45
C ARG A 169 16.17 21.49 19.27
N ASP A 170 17.46 21.18 19.42
CA ASP A 170 18.46 21.35 18.36
C ASP A 170 18.18 20.44 17.16
N SER A 171 17.70 19.21 17.40
CA SER A 171 17.25 18.33 16.32
C SER A 171 16.09 18.94 15.53
N ILE A 172 15.10 19.53 16.22
CA ILE A 172 13.98 20.21 15.57
C ILE A 172 14.45 21.44 14.79
N TYR A 173 15.37 22.24 15.34
CA TYR A 173 15.96 23.37 14.61
C TYR A 173 16.68 22.92 13.34
N TYR A 174 17.48 21.85 13.43
CA TYR A 174 18.18 21.28 12.27
C TYR A 174 17.20 20.79 11.20
N ASP A 175 16.12 20.13 11.60
CA ASP A 175 15.09 19.66 10.68
C ASP A 175 14.39 20.80 9.96
N ILE A 176 13.98 21.84 10.68
CA ILE A 176 13.38 23.05 10.08
C ILE A 176 14.37 23.70 9.09
N GLN A 177 15.64 23.81 9.45
CA GLN A 177 16.67 24.36 8.56
C GLN A 177 16.81 23.56 7.26
N GLN A 178 16.79 22.23 7.33
CA GLN A 178 16.88 21.40 6.13
C GLN A 178 15.62 21.54 5.27
N ILE A 179 14.43 21.53 5.88
CA ILE A 179 13.16 21.74 5.17
C ILE A 179 13.16 23.09 4.42
N LEU A 180 13.69 24.15 5.04
CA LEU A 180 13.77 25.48 4.41
C LEU A 180 14.82 25.59 3.32
N LYS A 181 15.87 24.76 3.34
CA LYS A 181 16.88 24.69 2.27
C LYS A 181 16.40 23.91 1.05
N GLU A 182 15.54 22.92 1.26
CA GLU A 182 14.99 22.04 0.22
C GLU A 182 13.72 22.60 -0.45
N LYS A 183 13.26 23.79 -0.04
CA LYS A 183 12.05 24.44 -0.53
C LYS A 183 12.29 25.32 -1.76
#